data_AF-A0A7V3WL62-F1
#
_entry.id   AF-A0A7V3WL62-F1
#
_cell.length_a   1.000
_cell.length_b   1.000
_cell.length_c   1.000
_cell.angle_alpha   90.00
_cell.angle_beta   90.00
_cell.angle_gamma   90.00
#
_symmetry.space_group_name_H-M   'P 1'
#
loop_
_entity.id
_entity.type
_entity.pdbx_description
1 polymer ?
#
loop_
_entity_poly.entity_id
_entity_poly.type
_entity_poly.pdbx_seq_one_letter_code
_entity_poly.pdbx_strand_id
1 'polypeptide(L)'
;MGLITVDFRNSNPEVDIEFHPAPFAPKKSKNMRYSIIREIEGRYGDYNVGGSYRKKLVTAYRESSIHIACCINKYGPLSAKQLKLLGTGSKTPSILYKNFYGWFEKVGRGLYNLHHDGRTGLANYPELVEHYKSQMEAHKNEKTDDE
;
A
#
# COMPACT_ATOMS: atom_id res chain seq x y z
N MET A 1 -11.71 36.24 -10.23
CA MET A 1 -11.88 37.28 -11.26
C MET A 1 -10.65 38.17 -11.21
N GLY A 2 -10.00 38.44 -12.34
CA GLY A 2 -8.84 39.34 -12.44
C GLY A 2 -8.98 40.21 -13.69
N LEU A 3 -8.45 41.44 -13.65
CA LEU A 3 -8.52 42.44 -14.73
C LEU A 3 -7.10 42.74 -15.21
N ILE A 4 -6.87 42.64 -16.51
CA ILE A 4 -5.62 43.03 -17.19
C ILE A 4 -5.99 44.11 -18.19
N THR A 5 -5.26 45.21 -18.19
CA THR A 5 -5.46 46.32 -19.14
C THR A 5 -4.20 46.47 -19.98
N VAL A 6 -4.35 46.62 -21.29
CA VAL A 6 -3.23 46.72 -22.25
C VAL A 6 -3.36 48.03 -23.01
N ASP A 7 -2.30 48.83 -23.06
CA ASP A 7 -2.26 50.07 -23.85
C ASP A 7 -1.46 49.86 -25.14
N PHE A 8 -2.07 50.24 -26.28
CA PHE A 8 -1.52 50.04 -27.63
C PHE A 8 -1.01 51.34 -28.27
N ARG A 9 -0.85 52.42 -27.49
CA ARG A 9 -0.48 53.74 -28.03
C ARG A 9 0.97 53.93 -28.47
N ASN A 10 1.86 52.95 -28.25
CA ASN A 10 3.24 52.96 -28.75
C ASN A 10 3.56 51.69 -29.56
N SER A 11 4.56 51.77 -30.45
CA SER A 11 4.99 50.65 -31.31
C SER A 11 5.53 49.43 -30.55
N ASN A 12 5.74 49.57 -29.24
CA ASN A 12 5.89 48.48 -28.29
C ASN A 12 4.75 48.60 -27.26
N PRO A 13 3.75 47.71 -27.29
CA PRO A 13 2.66 47.74 -26.30
C PRO A 13 3.19 47.34 -24.92
N GLU A 14 2.87 48.15 -23.92
CA GLU A 14 3.27 47.97 -22.52
C GLU A 14 2.08 47.47 -21.71
N VAL A 15 2.31 46.48 -20.83
CA VAL A 15 1.28 45.77 -20.06
C VAL A 15 1.51 46.02 -18.57
N ASP A 16 0.54 46.65 -17.90
CA ASP A 16 0.52 46.82 -16.46
C ASP A 16 -0.49 45.86 -15.79
N ILE A 17 -0.04 45.13 -14.77
CA ILE A 17 -0.82 44.14 -14.02
C ILE A 17 -1.10 44.67 -12.61
N GLU A 18 -2.20 45.40 -12.44
CA GLU A 18 -2.54 46.03 -11.15
C GLU A 18 -3.05 45.02 -10.10
N PHE A 19 -3.68 43.91 -10.52
CA PHE A 19 -4.19 42.88 -9.60
C PHE A 19 -3.90 41.47 -10.10
N HIS A 20 -3.02 40.78 -9.38
CA HIS A 20 -2.62 39.41 -9.71
C HIS A 20 -3.75 38.43 -9.36
N PRO A 21 -4.21 37.58 -10.30
CA PRO A 21 -5.19 36.55 -10.00
C PRO A 21 -4.58 35.53 -9.03
N ALA A 22 -5.12 35.44 -7.81
CA ALA A 22 -4.70 34.44 -6.83
C ALA A 22 -4.98 33.02 -7.37
N PRO A 23 -3.98 32.12 -7.41
CA PRO A 23 -4.15 30.80 -7.97
C PRO A 23 -5.08 29.94 -7.10
N PHE A 24 -6.05 29.31 -7.77
CA PHE A 24 -6.96 28.28 -7.26
C PHE A 24 -6.19 27.16 -6.53
N ALA A 25 -6.47 26.93 -5.25
CA ALA A 25 -5.88 25.87 -4.42
C ALA A 25 -6.69 24.57 -4.54
N PRO A 26 -6.06 23.43 -4.91
CA PRO A 26 -5.58 22.52 -3.86
C PRO A 26 -4.34 21.69 -4.26
N LYS A 27 -3.29 21.62 -3.42
CA LYS A 27 -2.21 20.62 -3.60
C LYS A 27 -2.11 19.69 -2.38
N LYS A 28 -2.72 18.51 -2.51
CA LYS A 28 -2.50 17.37 -1.59
C LYS A 28 -1.00 17.12 -1.44
N SER A 29 -0.49 17.07 -0.20
CA SER A 29 0.94 16.85 0.07
C SER A 29 1.35 15.40 -0.24
N LYS A 30 1.70 15.15 -1.51
CA LYS A 30 2.27 13.89 -1.97
C LYS A 30 3.70 13.66 -1.43
N ASN A 31 4.41 14.72 -1.03
CA ASN A 31 5.82 14.68 -0.66
C ASN A 31 6.09 14.12 0.76
N MET A 32 5.16 14.23 1.72
CA MET A 32 5.33 13.71 3.09
C MET A 32 5.09 12.19 3.19
N ARG A 33 4.17 11.66 2.36
CA ARG A 33 3.85 10.22 2.31
C ARG A 33 4.97 9.38 1.68
N TYR A 34 5.75 9.96 0.78
CA TYR A 34 6.85 9.30 0.08
C TYR A 34 8.18 9.27 0.85
N SER A 35 8.44 10.19 1.79
CA SER A 35 9.68 10.18 2.58
C SER A 35 9.68 9.15 3.72
N ILE A 36 8.54 8.89 4.35
CA ILE A 36 8.42 7.88 5.42
C ILE A 36 8.45 6.45 4.86
N ILE A 37 7.98 6.25 3.62
CA ILE A 37 8.10 4.97 2.91
C ILE A 37 9.55 4.71 2.47
N ARG A 38 10.36 5.75 2.28
CA ARG A 38 11.80 5.67 1.93
C ARG A 38 12.70 5.20 3.10
N GLU A 39 12.19 5.26 4.33
CA GLU A 39 12.80 4.68 5.54
C GLU A 39 12.45 3.18 5.70
N ILE A 40 11.41 2.68 5.01
CA ILE A 40 10.88 1.31 5.15
C ILE A 40 11.81 0.23 4.58
N GLU A 41 12.79 0.55 3.72
CA GLU A 41 13.57 -0.40 2.90
C GLU A 41 14.99 -0.72 3.40
N GLY A 42 15.49 -0.05 4.45
CA GLY A 42 16.93 -0.06 4.75
C GLY A 42 17.56 -1.36 5.25
N ARG A 43 16.85 -2.29 5.92
CA ARG A 43 17.56 -3.35 6.70
C ARG A 43 16.95 -4.75 6.87
N TYR A 44 15.78 -5.13 6.33
CA TYR A 44 15.27 -6.48 6.67
C TYR A 44 14.40 -7.15 5.61
N GLY A 45 14.92 -8.25 5.07
CA GLY A 45 14.22 -9.54 5.07
C GLY A 45 13.48 -9.94 3.80
N ASP A 46 14.24 -10.50 2.85
CA ASP A 46 13.92 -11.66 2.00
C ASP A 46 12.61 -11.70 1.22
N TYR A 47 12.53 -10.90 0.15
CA TYR A 47 11.93 -11.26 -1.17
C TYR A 47 12.40 -10.34 -2.31
N ASN A 48 12.87 -9.14 -1.97
CA ASN A 48 13.63 -8.25 -2.85
C ASN A 48 15.16 -8.51 -2.79
N VAL A 49 15.58 -9.70 -2.34
CA VAL A 49 17.00 -10.10 -2.41
C VAL A 49 17.37 -10.18 -3.88
N GLY A 50 18.42 -9.48 -4.29
CA GLY A 50 18.84 -9.36 -5.69
C GLY A 50 18.89 -10.73 -6.39
N GLY A 51 18.09 -10.89 -7.45
CA GLY A 51 18.02 -12.14 -8.21
C GLY A 51 16.67 -12.48 -8.85
N SER A 52 15.58 -11.82 -8.45
CA SER A 52 14.25 -12.07 -9.04
C SER A 52 14.07 -11.37 -10.39
N TYR A 53 14.75 -11.88 -11.41
CA TYR A 53 14.55 -11.49 -12.81
C TYR A 53 13.12 -11.91 -13.22
N ARG A 54 12.24 -10.90 -13.45
CA ARG A 54 10.88 -10.95 -14.09
C ARG A 54 9.64 -10.61 -13.24
N LYS A 55 9.74 -10.24 -11.96
CA LYS A 55 8.54 -9.90 -11.15
C LYS A 55 8.27 -8.39 -11.08
N LYS A 56 6.99 -7.99 -11.18
CA LYS A 56 6.55 -6.60 -10.98
C LYS A 56 7.07 -6.09 -9.63
N LEU A 57 7.76 -4.95 -9.63
CA LEU A 57 8.25 -4.31 -8.41
C LEU A 57 7.08 -4.01 -7.48
N VAL A 58 7.00 -4.72 -6.36
CA VAL A 58 6.01 -4.48 -5.31
C VAL A 58 6.70 -3.91 -4.08
N THR A 59 6.12 -2.87 -3.52
CA THR A 59 6.61 -2.30 -2.25
C THR A 59 6.46 -3.33 -1.13
N ALA A 60 7.36 -3.35 -0.15
CA ALA A 60 7.26 -4.23 1.01
C ALA A 60 5.89 -4.13 1.73
N TYR A 61 5.30 -2.93 1.82
CA TYR A 61 3.97 -2.75 2.41
C TYR A 61 2.89 -3.52 1.64
N ARG A 62 2.94 -3.48 0.30
CA ARG A 62 1.98 -4.19 -0.56
C ARG A 62 2.16 -5.69 -0.45
N GLU A 63 3.39 -6.16 -0.51
CA GLU A 63 3.72 -7.57 -0.33
C GLU A 63 3.21 -8.10 1.02
N SER A 64 3.53 -7.42 2.12
CA SER A 64 2.99 -7.78 3.45
C SER A 64 1.46 -7.72 3.50
N SER A 65 0.83 -6.75 2.82
CA SER A 65 -0.63 -6.67 2.74
C SER A 65 -1.23 -7.87 2.00
N ILE A 66 -0.59 -8.31 0.90
CA ILE A 66 -0.98 -9.50 0.14
C ILE A 66 -0.82 -10.75 1.00
N HIS A 67 0.30 -10.90 1.70
CA HIS A 67 0.53 -12.02 2.60
C HIS A 67 -0.57 -12.12 3.67
N ILE A 68 -0.86 -11.01 4.37
CA ILE A 68 -1.93 -10.94 5.37
C ILE A 68 -3.29 -11.29 4.76
N ALA A 69 -3.61 -10.72 3.59
CA ALA A 69 -4.86 -10.97 2.90
C ALA A 69 -5.01 -12.44 2.49
N CYS A 70 -3.93 -13.09 2.04
CA CYS A 70 -3.89 -14.53 1.75
C CYS A 70 -4.20 -15.37 3.00
N CYS A 71 -3.59 -15.05 4.15
CA CYS A 71 -3.85 -15.76 5.40
C CYS A 71 -5.32 -15.63 5.83
N ILE A 72 -5.87 -14.41 5.85
CA ILE A 72 -7.28 -14.18 6.22
C ILE A 72 -8.22 -14.87 5.23
N ASN A 73 -7.90 -14.85 3.93
CA ASN A 73 -8.72 -15.51 2.92
C ASN A 73 -8.73 -17.04 3.07
N LYS A 74 -7.62 -17.64 3.53
CA LYS A 74 -7.49 -19.10 3.71
C LYS A 74 -8.12 -19.60 5.02
N TYR A 75 -7.85 -18.93 6.12
CA TYR A 75 -8.24 -19.37 7.47
C TYR A 75 -9.48 -18.65 8.03
N GLY A 76 -10.01 -17.66 7.30
CA GLY A 76 -11.13 -16.84 7.74
C GLY A 76 -10.69 -15.68 8.65
N PRO A 77 -11.61 -15.12 9.46
CA PRO A 77 -11.29 -14.00 10.33
C PRO A 77 -10.18 -14.33 11.33
N LEU A 78 -9.07 -13.60 11.25
CA LEU A 78 -7.89 -13.84 12.08
C LEU A 78 -7.53 -12.60 12.90
N SER A 79 -6.92 -12.85 14.05
CA SER A 79 -6.32 -11.79 14.85
C SER A 79 -4.93 -11.42 14.37
N ALA A 80 -4.50 -10.20 14.66
CA ALA A 80 -3.13 -9.76 14.36
C ALA A 80 -2.05 -10.66 15.03
N LYS A 81 -2.38 -11.28 16.17
CA LYS A 81 -1.51 -12.26 16.84
C LYS A 81 -1.39 -13.55 16.04
N GLN A 82 -2.52 -14.11 15.59
CA GLN A 82 -2.52 -15.31 14.76
C GLN A 82 -1.80 -15.07 13.43
N LEU A 83 -2.01 -13.92 12.79
CA LEU A 83 -1.33 -13.56 11.55
C LEU A 83 0.20 -13.48 11.71
N LYS A 84 0.70 -13.00 12.87
CA LYS A 84 2.13 -13.03 13.16
C LYS A 84 2.68 -14.45 13.30
N LEU A 85 1.92 -15.35 13.92
CA LEU A 85 2.29 -16.77 14.03
C LEU A 85 2.33 -17.47 12.66
N LEU A 86 1.62 -16.92 11.67
CA LEU A 86 1.65 -17.38 10.28
C LEU A 86 2.78 -16.73 9.44
N GLY A 87 3.68 -15.94 10.05
CA GLY A 87 4.84 -15.40 9.34
C GLY A 87 4.59 -14.08 8.58
N THR A 88 3.45 -13.41 8.77
CA THR A 88 3.17 -12.12 8.08
C THR A 88 4.09 -10.95 8.52
N GLY A 89 4.88 -11.15 9.57
CA GLY A 89 5.90 -10.21 10.03
C GLY A 89 5.48 -9.28 11.17
N SER A 90 6.44 -8.50 11.69
CA SER A 90 6.22 -7.61 12.83
C SER A 90 5.32 -6.41 12.51
N LYS A 91 5.31 -5.97 11.24
CA LYS A 91 4.55 -4.80 10.74
C LYS A 91 3.04 -5.06 10.58
N THR A 92 2.58 -6.32 10.68
CA THR A 92 1.18 -6.72 10.48
C THR A 92 0.14 -5.87 11.22
N PRO A 93 0.28 -5.56 12.53
CA PRO A 93 -0.70 -4.74 13.23
C PRO A 93 -0.81 -3.33 12.64
N SER A 94 0.31 -2.73 12.23
CA SER A 94 0.34 -1.39 11.63
C SER A 94 -0.31 -1.39 10.25
N ILE A 95 -0.13 -2.45 9.48
CA ILE A 95 -0.76 -2.61 8.16
C ILE A 95 -2.28 -2.73 8.30
N LEU A 96 -2.75 -3.62 9.18
CA LEU A 96 -4.18 -3.81 9.46
C LEU A 96 -4.83 -2.54 10.00
N TYR A 97 -4.14 -1.81 10.88
CA TYR A 97 -4.66 -0.58 11.46
C TYR A 97 -4.73 0.57 10.45
N LYS A 98 -3.66 0.81 9.69
CA LYS A 98 -3.61 1.90 8.70
C LYS A 98 -4.50 1.61 7.49
N ASN A 99 -4.66 0.34 7.13
CA ASN A 99 -5.52 -0.16 6.08
C ASN A 99 -5.51 0.71 4.81
N PHE A 100 -4.33 1.08 4.31
CA PHE A 100 -4.19 2.09 3.24
C PHE A 100 -4.95 1.73 1.96
N TYR A 101 -5.18 0.44 1.73
CA TYR A 101 -5.90 -0.09 0.57
C TYR A 101 -7.37 -0.40 0.84
N GLY A 102 -7.86 -0.31 2.07
CA GLY A 102 -9.22 -0.70 2.41
C GLY A 102 -9.49 -2.21 2.31
N TRP A 103 -8.44 -3.04 2.33
CA TRP A 103 -8.58 -4.49 2.13
C TRP A 103 -9.10 -5.22 3.35
N PHE A 104 -8.93 -4.66 4.55
CA PHE A 104 -9.24 -5.33 5.80
C PHE A 104 -10.42 -4.66 6.50
N GLU A 105 -11.28 -5.46 7.12
CA GLU A 105 -12.38 -4.99 7.94
C GLU A 105 -12.32 -5.63 9.33
N LYS A 106 -12.74 -4.90 10.36
CA LYS A 106 -12.73 -5.40 11.73
C LYS A 106 -14.09 -6.00 12.06
N VAL A 107 -14.13 -7.31 12.29
CA VAL A 107 -15.38 -8.05 12.57
C VAL A 107 -15.59 -8.34 14.05
N GLY A 108 -14.60 -8.08 14.90
CA GLY A 108 -14.68 -8.31 16.33
C GLY A 108 -13.50 -7.76 17.11
N ARG A 109 -13.32 -8.22 18.36
CA ARG A 109 -12.24 -7.76 19.22
C ARG A 109 -10.87 -8.25 18.71
N GLY A 110 -10.24 -7.43 17.87
CA GLY A 110 -8.94 -7.71 17.29
C GLY A 110 -8.95 -8.74 16.16
N LEU A 111 -10.14 -9.12 15.68
CA LEU A 111 -10.35 -10.00 14.54
C LEU A 111 -10.57 -9.18 13.27
N TYR A 112 -9.87 -9.56 12.22
CA TYR A 112 -9.92 -8.92 10.92
C TYR A 112 -10.36 -9.92 9.87
N ASN A 113 -11.26 -9.47 9.00
CA ASN A 113 -11.70 -10.18 7.82
C ASN A 113 -11.25 -9.44 6.55
N LEU A 114 -11.34 -10.12 5.41
CA LEU A 114 -10.98 -9.56 4.12
C LEU A 114 -12.22 -8.95 3.44
N HIS A 115 -12.16 -7.63 3.21
CA HIS A 115 -13.17 -6.89 2.47
C HIS A 115 -13.19 -7.30 0.99
N HIS A 116 -14.28 -6.99 0.29
CA HIS A 116 -14.44 -7.29 -1.14
C HIS A 116 -13.29 -6.71 -1.98
N ASP A 117 -12.89 -5.46 -1.71
CA ASP A 117 -11.78 -4.80 -2.42
C ASP A 117 -10.44 -5.52 -2.23
N GLY A 118 -10.25 -6.18 -1.08
CA GLY A 118 -9.08 -7.01 -0.84
C GLY A 118 -9.04 -8.24 -1.74
N ARG A 119 -10.19 -8.89 -1.95
CA ARG A 119 -10.30 -10.05 -2.86
C ARG A 119 -10.00 -9.66 -4.30
N THR A 120 -10.56 -8.54 -4.76
CA THR A 120 -10.27 -7.97 -6.07
C THR A 120 -8.82 -7.52 -6.19
N GLY A 121 -8.27 -6.95 -5.12
CA GLY A 121 -6.86 -6.57 -5.01
C GLY A 121 -5.91 -7.74 -5.22
N LEU A 122 -6.18 -8.87 -4.56
CA LEU A 122 -5.40 -10.11 -4.70
C LEU A 122 -5.39 -10.66 -6.13
N ALA A 123 -6.50 -10.53 -6.86
CA ALA A 123 -6.59 -10.99 -8.26
C ALA A 123 -5.59 -10.29 -9.20
N ASN A 124 -5.09 -9.09 -8.83
CA ASN A 124 -4.08 -8.38 -9.60
C ASN A 124 -2.65 -8.92 -9.40
N TYR A 125 -2.44 -9.81 -8.43
CA TYR A 125 -1.14 -10.35 -8.05
C TYR A 125 -1.15 -11.88 -7.90
N PRO A 126 -1.55 -12.64 -8.95
CA PRO A 126 -1.71 -14.09 -8.86
C PRO A 126 -0.42 -14.81 -8.44
N GLU A 127 0.74 -14.39 -8.96
CA GLU A 127 2.03 -15.01 -8.63
C GLU A 127 2.40 -14.90 -7.14
N LEU A 128 2.11 -13.76 -6.50
CA LEU A 128 2.37 -13.57 -5.06
C LEU A 128 1.37 -14.38 -4.22
N VAL A 129 0.12 -14.45 -4.67
CA VAL A 129 -0.91 -15.25 -4.00
C VAL A 129 -0.54 -16.72 -4.02
N GLU A 130 -0.12 -17.25 -5.17
CA GLU A 130 0.35 -18.64 -5.31
C GLU A 130 1.57 -18.93 -4.43
N HIS A 131 2.55 -18.02 -4.44
CA HIS A 131 3.74 -18.14 -3.59
C HIS A 131 3.40 -18.25 -2.10
N TYR A 132 2.55 -17.36 -1.58
CA TYR A 132 2.13 -17.44 -0.18
C TYR A 132 1.22 -18.63 0.11
N LYS A 133 0.40 -19.07 -0.86
CA LYS A 133 -0.36 -20.31 -0.73
C LYS A 133 0.55 -21.51 -0.54
N SER A 134 1.59 -21.65 -1.37
CA SER A 134 2.57 -22.73 -1.28
C SER A 134 3.33 -22.70 0.06
N GLN A 135 3.77 -21.52 0.51
CA GLN A 135 4.40 -21.40 1.84
C GLN A 135 3.48 -21.83 2.98
N MET A 136 2.20 -21.43 2.94
CA MET A 136 1.23 -21.82 3.95
C MET A 136 0.92 -23.33 3.94
N GLU A 137 1.12 -24.02 2.81
CA GLU A 137 0.98 -25.47 2.71
C GLU A 137 2.21 -26.20 3.26
N ALA A 138 3.42 -25.71 2.96
CA ALA A 138 4.65 -26.22 3.55
C ALA A 138 4.60 -26.17 5.09
N HIS A 139 4.23 -25.02 5.65
CA HIS A 139 4.06 -24.84 7.10
C HIS A 139 2.96 -25.72 7.73
N LYS A 140 2.01 -26.24 6.94
CA LYS A 140 0.99 -27.17 7.43
C LYS A 140 1.54 -28.59 7.54
N ASN A 141 2.36 -29.00 6.57
CA ASN A 141 2.91 -30.35 6.53
C ASN A 141 3.85 -30.59 7.72
N GLU A 142 4.69 -29.61 8.06
CA GLU A 142 5.62 -29.70 9.20
C GLU A 142 4.94 -29.80 10.58
N LYS A 143 3.67 -29.38 10.70
CA LYS A 143 2.91 -29.48 11.96
C LYS A 143 2.14 -30.79 12.12
N THR A 144 2.13 -31.64 11.11
CA THR A 144 1.36 -32.91 11.14
C THR A 144 2.22 -34.10 11.58
N ASP A 145 3.55 -33.93 11.66
CA ASP A 145 4.49 -35.00 12.02
C ASP A 145 4.85 -35.03 13.54
N ASP A 146 4.20 -34.21 14.36
CA ASP A 146 4.44 -34.06 15.81
C ASP A 146 3.21 -34.41 16.69
N GLU A 147 2.17 -35.06 16.14
CA GLU A 147 1.05 -35.68 16.88
C GLU A 147 1.01 -37.20 16.68
#